data_AF-A0A0P1ETE9-F1
#
_entry.id   AF-A0A0P1ETE9-F1
#
_cell.length_a   1.000
_cell.length_b   1.000
_cell.length_c   1.000
_cell.angle_alpha   90.00
_cell.angle_beta   90.00
_cell.angle_gamma   90.00
#
_symmetry.space_group_name_H-M   'P 1'
#
loop_
_entity.id
_entity.type
_entity.pdbx_description
1 polymer ?
#
loop_
_entity_poly.entity_id
_entity_poly.type
_entity_poly.pdbx_seq_one_letter_code
_entity_poly.pdbx_strand_id
1 'polypeptide(L)'
;MLSKSDYMLFLRHPAWLWIKKHARHLLPPIDPSLQARFDEGHAFEPYAEELFGDLVRLGFSDFSEYQALPARTLETWRNGANAVAQGRYEDGTITCISDIVSRSGDGYVLTEIKSGTSAKPEHTFDLAFQRVVLEAAGFPITRS
;
A
#
# COMPACT_ATOMS: atom_id res chain seq x y z
N MET A 1 -6.93 10.74 8.14
CA MET A 1 -7.10 9.88 6.96
C MET A 1 -7.29 8.43 7.38
N LEU A 2 -8.06 7.69 6.60
CA LEU A 2 -8.28 6.25 6.70
C LEU A 2 -7.30 5.55 5.75
N SER A 3 -6.40 4.72 6.29
CA SER A 3 -5.49 3.94 5.46
C SER A 3 -6.06 2.57 5.10
N LYS A 4 -5.45 1.90 4.11
CA LYS A 4 -5.68 0.48 3.80
C LYS A 4 -5.73 -0.39 5.06
N SER A 5 -4.70 -0.31 5.91
CA SER A 5 -4.64 -1.09 7.14
C SER A 5 -5.71 -0.71 8.17
N ASP A 6 -6.21 0.54 8.15
CA ASP A 6 -7.34 0.94 9.00
C ASP A 6 -8.65 0.31 8.52
N TYR A 7 -8.89 0.31 7.20
CA TYR A 7 -10.07 -0.33 6.60
C TYR A 7 -10.09 -1.83 6.87
N MET A 8 -8.96 -2.51 6.65
CA MET A 8 -8.83 -3.94 6.95
C MET A 8 -9.05 -4.25 8.43
N LEU A 9 -8.58 -3.38 9.33
CA LEU A 9 -8.82 -3.53 10.76
C LEU A 9 -10.29 -3.33 11.14
N PHE A 10 -10.98 -2.39 10.50
CA PHE A 10 -12.42 -2.18 10.69
C PHE A 10 -13.25 -3.38 10.24
N LEU A 11 -12.91 -3.97 9.08
CA LEU A 11 -13.59 -5.17 8.58
C LEU A 11 -13.43 -6.37 9.52
N ARG A 12 -12.28 -6.48 10.19
CA ARG A 12 -12.09 -7.49 11.25
C ARG A 12 -13.05 -7.22 12.41
N HIS A 13 -13.06 -5.99 12.91
CA HIS A 13 -14.04 -5.55 13.90
C HIS A 13 -13.96 -4.01 14.12
N PRO A 14 -15.08 -3.26 14.10
CA PRO A 14 -15.07 -1.79 14.24
C PRO A 14 -14.36 -1.24 15.48
N ALA A 15 -14.52 -1.91 16.63
CA ALA A 15 -13.86 -1.51 17.88
C ALA A 15 -12.33 -1.51 17.78
N TRP A 16 -11.73 -2.37 16.94
CA TRP A 16 -10.29 -2.40 16.78
C TRP A 16 -9.76 -1.14 16.09
N LEU A 17 -10.47 -0.64 15.07
CA LEU A 17 -10.14 0.64 14.45
C LEU A 17 -10.24 1.78 15.47
N TRP A 18 -11.32 1.81 16.27
CA TRP A 18 -11.49 2.83 17.30
C TRP A 18 -10.33 2.81 18.31
N ILE A 19 -9.96 1.62 18.82
CA ILE A 19 -8.84 1.45 19.76
C ILE A 19 -7.52 1.94 19.11
N LYS A 20 -7.23 1.57 17.87
CA LYS A 20 -6.03 2.03 17.14
C LYS A 20 -5.97 3.56 17.00
N LYS A 21 -7.11 4.23 16.86
CA LYS A 21 -7.18 5.69 16.67
C LYS A 21 -7.21 6.46 17.99
N HIS A 22 -7.85 5.92 19.02
CA HIS A 22 -8.17 6.67 20.24
C HIS A 22 -7.59 6.09 21.53
N ALA A 23 -7.19 4.81 21.54
CA ALA A 23 -6.73 4.11 22.74
C ALA A 23 -5.58 3.13 22.44
N ARG A 24 -4.55 3.58 21.71
CA ARG A 24 -3.43 2.72 21.26
C ARG A 24 -2.74 1.95 22.38
N HIS A 25 -2.74 2.49 23.60
CA HIS A 25 -2.18 1.84 24.80
C HIS A 25 -2.90 0.55 25.21
N LEU A 26 -4.08 0.27 24.66
CA LEU A 26 -4.83 -0.98 24.88
C LEU A 26 -4.46 -2.08 23.86
N LEU A 27 -3.73 -1.75 22.78
CA LEU A 27 -3.30 -2.76 21.82
C LEU A 27 -2.16 -3.58 22.41
N PRO A 28 -2.18 -4.92 22.26
CA PRO A 28 -1.03 -5.73 22.64
C PRO A 28 0.19 -5.35 21.79
N PRO A 29 1.41 -5.50 22.33
CA PRO A 29 2.61 -5.38 21.51
C PRO A 29 2.59 -6.43 20.40
N ILE A 30 3.23 -6.11 19.27
CA ILE A 30 3.45 -7.08 18.19
C ILE A 30 4.36 -8.17 18.76
N ASP A 31 3.93 -9.43 18.69
CA ASP A 31 4.75 -10.53 19.14
C ASP A 31 5.90 -10.83 18.14
N PRO A 32 7.03 -11.39 18.59
CA PRO A 32 8.18 -11.62 17.73
C PRO A 32 7.90 -12.53 16.52
N SER A 33 6.98 -13.48 16.64
CA SER A 33 6.64 -14.38 15.52
C SER A 33 5.85 -13.65 14.44
N LEU A 34 4.97 -12.74 14.82
CA LEU A 34 4.26 -11.87 13.90
C LEU A 34 5.21 -10.87 13.23
N GLN A 35 6.16 -10.30 13.98
CA GLN A 35 7.17 -9.41 13.42
C GLN A 35 8.06 -10.12 12.38
N ALA A 36 8.55 -11.33 12.69
CA ALA A 36 9.38 -12.11 11.77
C ALA A 36 8.67 -12.41 10.43
N ARG A 37 7.35 -12.65 10.47
CA ARG A 37 6.55 -12.84 9.25
C ARG A 37 6.41 -11.57 8.42
N PHE A 38 6.33 -10.40 9.06
CA PHE A 38 6.36 -9.13 8.34
C PHE A 38 7.73 -8.90 7.71
N ASP A 39 8.81 -9.16 8.44
CA ASP A 39 10.18 -8.98 7.96
C ASP A 39 10.48 -9.89 6.76
N GLU A 40 10.03 -11.15 6.79
CA GLU A 40 10.13 -12.09 5.66
C GLU A 40 9.35 -11.57 4.43
N GLY A 41 8.15 -11.03 4.65
CA GLY A 41 7.36 -10.41 3.60
C GLY A 41 8.09 -9.22 2.93
N HIS A 42 8.62 -8.31 3.74
CA HIS A 42 9.38 -7.16 3.23
C HIS A 42 10.68 -7.58 2.53
N ALA A 43 11.35 -8.62 3.02
CA ALA A 43 12.55 -9.17 2.37
C ALA A 43 12.25 -9.79 1.01
N PHE A 44 11.01 -10.20 0.75
CA PHE A 44 10.60 -10.74 -0.55
C PHE A 44 10.34 -9.65 -1.61
N GLU A 45 9.96 -8.44 -1.20
CA GLU A 45 9.58 -7.36 -2.12
C GLU A 45 10.66 -7.00 -3.15
N PRO A 46 11.96 -6.83 -2.80
CA PRO A 46 12.98 -6.49 -3.78
C PRO A 46 13.11 -7.52 -4.91
N TYR A 47 12.96 -8.81 -4.61
CA TYR A 47 13.02 -9.87 -5.63
C TYR A 47 11.84 -9.81 -6.61
N ALA A 48 10.66 -9.44 -6.13
CA ALA A 48 9.49 -9.25 -6.99
C ALA A 48 9.63 -7.96 -7.83
N GLU A 49 10.26 -6.92 -7.29
CA GLU A 49 10.52 -5.66 -7.98
C GLU A 49 11.51 -5.80 -9.15
N GLU A 50 12.47 -6.73 -9.08
CA GLU A 50 13.40 -7.04 -10.18
C GLU A 50 12.68 -7.46 -11.49
N LEU A 51 11.41 -7.88 -11.40
CA LEU A 51 10.58 -8.20 -12.57
C LEU A 51 10.15 -6.95 -13.35
N PHE A 52 10.41 -5.75 -12.82
CA PHE A 52 10.03 -4.46 -13.40
C PHE A 52 11.29 -3.62 -13.67
N GLY A 53 11.81 -3.67 -14.90
CA GLY A 53 13.14 -3.13 -15.25
C GLY A 53 13.39 -1.65 -14.91
N ASP A 54 12.38 -0.78 -15.02
CA ASP A 54 12.49 0.66 -14.74
C ASP A 54 11.69 1.09 -13.50
N LEU A 55 11.56 0.19 -12.51
CA LEU A 55 10.80 0.45 -11.31
C LEU A 55 11.50 1.46 -10.39
N VAL A 56 10.77 2.51 -10.03
CA VAL A 56 11.22 3.50 -9.04
C VAL A 56 10.64 3.13 -7.69
N ARG A 57 11.48 2.64 -6.78
CA ARG A 57 11.06 2.36 -5.39
C ARG A 57 11.09 3.64 -4.57
N LEU A 58 9.97 3.96 -3.96
CA LEU A 58 9.86 5.06 -2.99
C LEU A 58 9.89 4.52 -1.56
N GLY A 59 9.96 5.43 -0.59
CA GLY A 59 10.06 5.06 0.81
C GLY A 59 10.15 6.29 1.71
N PHE A 60 10.01 6.04 3.01
CA PHE A 60 10.07 7.03 4.06
C PHE A 60 10.72 6.41 5.31
N SER A 61 11.47 7.21 6.04
CA SER A 61 12.16 6.85 7.28
C SER A 61 11.55 7.54 8.51
N ASP A 62 10.81 8.62 8.28
CA ASP A 62 10.13 9.38 9.34
C ASP A 62 8.76 9.92 8.90
N PHE A 63 8.10 10.62 9.82
CA PHE A 63 6.76 11.18 9.58
C PHE A 63 6.75 12.32 8.55
N SER A 64 7.82 13.11 8.47
CA SER A 64 7.93 14.21 7.50
C SER A 64 8.06 13.64 6.08
N GLU A 65 8.90 12.63 5.91
CA GLU A 65 9.05 11.91 4.64
C GLU A 65 7.76 11.18 4.25
N TYR A 66 7.05 10.59 5.22
CA TYR A 66 5.74 9.99 4.99
C TYR A 66 4.71 11.01 4.49
N GLN A 67 4.72 12.23 5.05
CA GLN A 67 3.85 13.33 4.60
C GLN A 67 4.21 13.81 3.20
N ALA A 68 5.50 13.84 2.84
CA ALA A 68 5.97 14.24 1.51
C ALA A 68 5.78 13.15 0.43
N LEU A 69 5.55 11.90 0.83
CA LEU A 69 5.51 10.75 -0.07
C LEU A 69 4.45 10.83 -1.19
N PRO A 70 3.23 11.38 -1.00
CA PRO A 70 2.28 11.56 -2.09
C PRO A 70 2.79 12.52 -3.18
N ALA A 71 3.41 13.63 -2.77
CA ALA A 71 3.99 14.59 -3.71
C ALA A 71 5.15 13.99 -4.49
N ARG A 72 6.03 13.25 -3.81
CA ARG A 72 7.14 12.50 -4.45
C ARG A 72 6.61 11.44 -5.43
N THR A 73 5.56 10.72 -5.05
CA THR A 73 4.92 9.72 -5.90
C THR A 73 4.39 10.36 -7.19
N LEU A 74 3.68 11.49 -7.07
CA LEU A 74 3.17 12.23 -8.22
C LEU A 74 4.30 12.77 -9.11
N GLU A 75 5.37 13.28 -8.52
CA GLU A 75 6.55 13.75 -9.26
C GLU A 75 7.24 12.60 -10.02
N THR A 76 7.41 11.44 -9.40
CA THR A 76 7.95 10.24 -10.06
C THR A 76 7.13 9.87 -11.30
N TRP A 77 5.80 9.94 -11.22
CA TRP A 77 4.94 9.70 -12.37
C TRP A 77 5.05 10.76 -13.45
N ARG A 78 5.16 12.05 -13.07
CA ARG A 78 5.36 13.18 -13.99
C ARG A 78 6.69 13.11 -14.72
N ASN A 79 7.72 12.56 -14.08
CA ASN A 79 9.04 12.33 -14.66
C ASN A 79 9.09 11.11 -15.59
N GLY A 80 7.95 10.47 -15.87
CA GLY A 80 7.84 9.42 -16.87
C GLY A 80 8.13 8.01 -16.36
N ALA A 81 8.05 7.75 -15.06
CA ALA A 81 8.21 6.40 -14.53
C ALA A 81 7.24 5.40 -15.19
N ASN A 82 7.75 4.19 -15.47
CA ASN A 82 6.97 3.07 -16.00
C ASN A 82 6.34 2.23 -14.88
N ALA A 83 7.02 2.11 -13.74
CA ALA A 83 6.52 1.48 -12.54
C ALA A 83 7.01 2.20 -11.29
N VAL A 84 6.19 2.22 -10.25
CA VAL A 84 6.51 2.80 -8.94
C VAL A 84 6.17 1.79 -7.87
N ALA A 85 7.14 1.44 -7.04
CA ALA A 85 6.93 0.65 -5.84
C ALA A 85 6.82 1.52 -4.60
N GLN A 86 6.05 1.07 -3.62
CA GLN A 86 5.89 1.74 -2.32
C GLN A 86 5.44 3.21 -2.47
N GLY A 87 4.73 3.51 -3.55
CA GLY A 87 4.13 4.81 -3.81
C GLY A 87 2.94 5.05 -2.89
N ARG A 88 2.78 6.29 -2.41
CA ARG A 88 1.63 6.69 -1.59
C ARG A 88 0.65 7.50 -2.42
N TYR A 89 -0.61 7.08 -2.37
CA TYR A 89 -1.73 7.71 -3.06
C TYR A 89 -2.75 8.18 -2.03
N GLU A 90 -3.42 9.28 -2.33
CA GLU A 90 -4.46 9.83 -1.48
C GLU A 90 -5.46 10.65 -2.28
N ASP A 91 -6.70 10.62 -1.79
CA ASP A 91 -7.76 11.53 -2.20
C ASP A 91 -8.65 11.81 -0.98
N GLY A 92 -8.93 13.08 -0.72
CA GLY A 92 -9.72 13.53 0.43
C GLY A 92 -9.28 12.90 1.76
N THR A 93 -10.08 11.98 2.28
CA THR A 93 -9.85 11.35 3.60
C THR A 93 -9.23 9.96 3.54
N ILE A 94 -8.96 9.40 2.35
CA ILE A 94 -8.45 8.02 2.18
C ILE A 94 -7.02 8.02 1.61
N THR A 95 -6.23 7.02 1.99
CA THR A 95 -4.85 6.87 1.52
C THR A 95 -4.40 5.42 1.49
N CYS A 96 -3.52 5.06 0.57
CA CYS A 96 -2.85 3.78 0.58
C CYS A 96 -1.39 3.92 0.13
N ILE A 97 -0.56 2.98 0.59
CA ILE A 97 0.71 2.66 -0.05
C ILE A 97 0.47 1.36 -0.82
N SER A 98 0.83 1.36 -2.10
CA SER A 98 0.76 0.16 -2.96
C SER A 98 2.11 -0.52 -2.98
N ASP A 99 2.12 -1.85 -3.13
CA ASP A 99 3.37 -2.57 -3.36
C ASP A 99 3.98 -2.13 -4.70
N ILE A 100 3.26 -2.30 -5.82
CA ILE A 100 3.67 -1.83 -7.16
C ILE A 100 2.47 -1.28 -7.94
N VAL A 101 2.66 -0.15 -8.60
CA VAL A 101 1.77 0.35 -9.67
C VAL A 101 2.60 0.54 -10.94
N SER A 102 2.13 0.04 -12.08
CA SER A 102 2.82 0.17 -13.37
C SER A 102 1.91 0.68 -14.48
N ARG A 103 2.46 1.37 -15.49
CA ARG A 103 1.69 1.79 -16.67
C ARG A 103 1.28 0.58 -17.51
N SER A 104 0.09 0.67 -18.11
CA SER A 104 -0.38 -0.28 -19.12
C SER A 104 -1.35 0.42 -20.06
N GLY A 105 -0.88 0.71 -21.28
CA GLY A 105 -1.64 1.51 -22.25
C GLY A 105 -2.03 2.87 -21.67
N ASP A 106 -3.34 3.16 -21.69
CA ASP A 106 -3.91 4.42 -21.20
C ASP A 106 -4.19 4.45 -19.69
N GLY A 107 -3.79 3.41 -18.95
CA GLY A 107 -4.01 3.36 -17.51
C GLY A 107 -2.91 2.64 -16.74
N TYR A 108 -3.29 2.10 -15.59
CA TYR A 108 -2.35 1.55 -14.61
C TYR A 108 -2.75 0.15 -14.15
N VAL A 109 -1.75 -0.65 -13.81
CA VAL A 109 -1.91 -1.97 -13.19
C VAL A 109 -1.47 -1.86 -11.75
N LEU A 110 -2.35 -2.25 -10.83
CA LEU A 110 -2.01 -2.42 -9.42
C LEU A 110 -1.54 -3.87 -9.21
N THR A 111 -0.37 -4.05 -8.62
CA THR A 111 0.18 -5.37 -8.28
C THR A 111 0.49 -5.40 -6.79
N GLU A 112 -0.11 -6.36 -6.08
CA GLU A 112 0.15 -6.62 -4.66
C GLU A 112 1.04 -7.86 -4.54
N ILE A 113 2.16 -7.73 -3.83
CA ILE A 113 3.16 -8.78 -3.63
C ILE A 113 2.71 -9.65 -2.44
N LYS A 114 2.76 -10.97 -2.62
CA LYS A 114 2.50 -11.95 -1.55
C LYS A 114 3.53 -13.06 -1.62
N SER A 115 4.11 -13.41 -0.47
CA SER A 115 4.99 -14.57 -0.31
C SER A 115 4.23 -15.90 -0.18
N GLY A 116 2.89 -15.86 -0.03
CA GLY A 116 2.04 -17.04 0.10
C GLY A 116 1.43 -17.52 -1.21
N THR A 117 1.11 -18.82 -1.30
CA THR A 117 0.64 -19.48 -2.53
C THR A 117 -0.86 -19.40 -2.80
N SER A 118 -1.65 -18.75 -1.94
CA SER A 118 -3.12 -18.65 -2.10
C SER A 118 -3.68 -17.28 -1.73
N ALA A 119 -4.63 -16.81 -2.55
CA ALA A 119 -5.41 -15.61 -2.28
C ALA A 119 -6.44 -15.87 -1.19
N LYS A 120 -6.54 -14.95 -0.21
CA LYS A 120 -7.55 -14.99 0.86
C LYS A 120 -8.66 -13.97 0.55
N PRO A 121 -9.89 -14.16 1.05
CA PRO A 121 -10.98 -13.19 0.86
C PRO A 121 -10.62 -11.76 1.33
N GLU A 122 -9.82 -11.64 2.39
CA GLU A 122 -9.28 -10.36 2.88
C GLU A 122 -8.46 -9.62 1.80
N HIS A 123 -7.74 -10.33 0.92
CA HIS A 123 -6.93 -9.70 -0.13
C HIS A 123 -7.81 -9.01 -1.18
N THR A 124 -9.04 -9.49 -1.41
CA THR A 124 -9.97 -8.85 -2.34
C THR A 124 -10.41 -7.48 -1.83
N PHE A 125 -10.72 -7.36 -0.54
CA PHE A 125 -11.10 -6.08 0.07
C PHE A 125 -9.92 -5.11 0.16
N ASP A 126 -8.72 -5.62 0.43
CA ASP A 126 -7.48 -4.85 0.45
C ASP A 126 -7.20 -4.20 -0.92
N LEU A 127 -7.25 -5.02 -1.97
CA LEU A 127 -7.04 -4.59 -3.35
C LEU A 127 -8.14 -3.64 -3.84
N ALA A 128 -9.40 -3.91 -3.48
CA ALA A 128 -10.53 -3.03 -3.81
C ALA A 128 -10.37 -1.64 -3.18
N PHE A 129 -9.94 -1.57 -1.91
CA PHE A 129 -9.68 -0.30 -1.24
C PHE A 129 -8.55 0.48 -1.93
N GLN A 130 -7.43 -0.17 -2.22
CA GLN A 130 -6.31 0.46 -2.94
C GLN A 130 -6.77 0.97 -4.32
N ARG A 131 -7.53 0.18 -5.07
CA ARG A 131 -8.10 0.59 -6.37
C ARG A 131 -8.93 1.87 -6.23
N VAL A 132 -9.83 1.94 -5.25
CA VAL A 132 -10.65 3.14 -5.01
C VAL A 132 -9.79 4.36 -4.72
N VAL A 133 -8.75 4.23 -3.88
CA VAL A 133 -7.83 5.34 -3.59
C VAL A 133 -7.08 5.77 -4.85
N LEU A 134 -6.55 4.83 -5.63
CA LEU A 134 -5.79 5.10 -6.86
C LEU A 134 -6.65 5.80 -7.91
N GLU A 135 -7.85 5.27 -8.19
CA GLU A 135 -8.76 5.85 -9.18
C GLU A 135 -9.21 7.26 -8.75
N ALA A 136 -9.51 7.47 -7.48
CA ALA A 136 -9.84 8.79 -6.93
C ALA A 136 -8.66 9.77 -7.02
N ALA A 137 -7.43 9.28 -6.84
CA ALA A 137 -6.20 10.07 -6.99
C ALA A 137 -5.81 10.34 -8.46
N GLY A 138 -6.61 9.91 -9.44
CA GLY A 138 -6.38 10.15 -10.87
C GLY A 138 -5.56 9.07 -11.58
N PHE A 139 -5.44 7.87 -11.00
CA PHE A 139 -4.75 6.73 -11.59
C PHE A 139 -5.78 5.66 -12.01
N PRO A 140 -6.33 5.70 -13.23
CA PRO A 140 -7.32 4.74 -13.69
C PRO A 140 -6.73 3.33 -13.76
N ILE A 141 -7.30 2.40 -13.00
CA ILE A 141 -6.77 1.03 -12.88
C ILE A 141 -7.40 0.11 -13.93
N THR A 142 -6.61 -0.36 -14.88
CA THR A 142 -7.06 -1.25 -15.96
C THR A 142 -7.00 -2.72 -15.56
N ARG A 143 -6.13 -3.07 -14.61
CA ARG A 143 -6.01 -4.40 -14.02
C ARG A 143 -5.53 -4.32 -12.57
N SER A 144 -6.07 -5.18 -11.72
CA SER A 144 -5.69 -5.35 -10.31
C SER A 144 -5.76 -6.81 -9.95
#